data_AF-A0A1E4R4V9-F1
#
_entry.id   AF-A0A1E4R4V9-F1
#
_cell.length_a   1.000
_cell.length_b   1.000
_cell.length_c   1.000
_cell.angle_alpha   90.00
_cell.angle_beta   90.00
_cell.angle_gamma   90.00
#
_symmetry.space_group_name_H-M   'P 1'
#
loop_
_entity.id
_entity.type
_entity.pdbx_description
1 polymer ?
#
loop_
_entity_poly.entity_id
_entity_poly.type
_entity_poly.pdbx_seq_one_letter_code
_entity_poly.pdbx_strand_id
1 'polypeptide(L)'
;MNIQLHQFIEQKKLELEQSGKYRHVSIYSKEAVMLRRNGIGQQFLSTDTPYTQNGHEVKTGEFPDIPSMPFKENATEVIFEVIEKRKRNPSDVKFYFLWIL
;
A
#
# COMPACT_ATOMS: atom_id res chain seq x y z
N MET A 1 2.58 7.10 -14.04
CA MET A 1 3.65 6.16 -14.44
C MET A 1 3.25 4.81 -13.88
N ASN A 2 3.11 3.80 -14.73
CA ASN A 2 2.65 2.48 -14.31
C ASN A 2 3.84 1.69 -13.80
N ILE A 3 3.72 1.08 -12.63
CA ILE A 3 4.77 0.28 -12.00
C ILE A 3 4.18 -1.06 -11.56
N GLN A 4 5.02 -2.09 -11.47
CA GLN A 4 4.61 -3.37 -10.92
C GLN A 4 4.59 -3.33 -9.39
N LEU A 5 3.74 -4.15 -8.77
CA LEU A 5 3.61 -4.19 -7.31
C LEU A 5 4.96 -4.48 -6.60
N HIS A 6 5.80 -5.37 -7.14
CA HIS A 6 7.12 -5.62 -6.54
C HIS A 6 8.03 -4.38 -6.59
N GLN A 7 8.04 -3.64 -7.71
CA GLN A 7 8.82 -2.40 -7.84
C GLN A 7 8.31 -1.33 -6.88
N PHE A 8 6.99 -1.24 -6.71
CA PHE A 8 6.37 -0.34 -5.75
C PHE A 8 6.81 -0.67 -4.31
N ILE A 9 6.79 -1.95 -3.92
CA ILE A 9 7.22 -2.40 -2.60
C ILE A 9 8.70 -2.06 -2.37
N GLU A 10 9.57 -2.37 -3.32
CA GLU A 10 11.01 -2.07 -3.22
C GLU A 10 11.27 -0.57 -3.11
N GLN A 11 10.59 0.24 -3.92
CA GLN A 11 10.69 1.69 -3.88
C GLN A 11 10.26 2.24 -2.52
N LYS A 12 9.11 1.81 -1.98
CA LYS A 12 8.62 2.27 -0.67
C LYS A 12 9.48 1.81 0.49
N LYS A 13 10.01 0.59 0.42
CA LYS A 13 11.00 0.12 1.39
C LYS A 13 12.24 1.02 1.39
N LEU A 14 12.79 1.31 0.21
CA LEU A 14 13.97 2.16 0.07
C LEU A 14 13.72 3.59 0.57
N GLU A 15 12.56 4.19 0.24
CA GLU A 15 12.15 5.50 0.74
C GLU A 15 12.10 5.53 2.28
N LEU A 16 11.54 4.48 2.91
CA LEU A 16 11.51 4.35 4.36
C LEU A 16 12.90 4.18 4.97
N GLU A 17 13.75 3.34 4.40
CA GLU A 17 15.12 3.12 4.88
C GLU A 17 15.98 4.39 4.77
N GLN A 18 15.84 5.12 3.66
CA GLN A 18 16.57 6.36 3.39
C GLN A 18 16.02 7.58 4.13
N SER A 19 14.80 7.52 4.68
CA SER A 19 14.20 8.61 5.44
C SER A 19 15.02 9.05 6.67
N GLY A 20 15.94 8.20 7.14
CA GLY A 20 16.74 8.44 8.34
C GLY A 20 15.94 8.36 9.65
N LYS A 21 14.62 8.17 9.60
CA LYS A 21 13.71 8.09 10.75
C LYS A 21 13.68 6.69 11.39
N TYR A 22 13.75 5.67 10.55
CA TYR A 22 13.61 4.27 10.96
C TYR A 22 14.99 3.59 11.08
N ARG A 23 15.10 2.63 12.01
CA ARG A 23 16.27 1.74 12.15
C ARG A 23 16.01 0.34 11.60
N HIS A 24 14.74 -0.01 11.43
CA HIS A 24 14.27 -1.28 10.90
C HIS A 24 13.06 -1.02 10.03
N VAL A 25 13.02 -1.66 8.86
CA VAL A 25 11.92 -1.61 7.89
C VAL A 25 11.78 -3.01 7.28
N SER A 26 10.61 -3.63 7.45
CA SER A 26 10.28 -4.92 6.83
C SER A 26 8.87 -4.91 6.29
N ILE A 27 8.66 -5.63 5.19
CA ILE A 27 7.29 -5.85 4.69
C ILE A 27 6.55 -6.76 5.68
N TYR A 28 5.35 -6.34 6.08
CA TYR A 28 4.47 -7.08 6.98
C TYR A 28 3.41 -7.85 6.20
N SER A 29 2.63 -7.14 5.38
CA SER A 29 1.60 -7.75 4.52
C SER A 29 1.34 -6.97 3.24
N LYS A 30 0.70 -7.63 2.27
CA LYS A 30 0.13 -7.03 1.07
C LYS A 30 -1.25 -7.64 0.86
N GLU A 31 -2.29 -6.82 0.90
CA GLU A 31 -3.67 -7.29 0.91
C GLU A 31 -4.50 -6.56 -0.14
N ALA A 32 -5.37 -7.28 -0.85
CA ALA A 32 -6.33 -6.66 -1.75
C ALA A 32 -7.34 -5.83 -0.94
N VAL A 33 -7.56 -4.59 -1.36
CA VAL A 33 -8.51 -3.68 -0.70
C VAL A 33 -9.41 -3.01 -1.72
N MET A 34 -10.56 -2.55 -1.23
CA MET A 34 -11.46 -1.70 -1.98
C MET A 34 -11.31 -0.25 -1.55
N LEU A 35 -11.01 0.62 -2.51
CA LEU A 35 -10.94 2.06 -2.27
C LEU A 35 -12.33 2.69 -2.46
N ARG A 36 -12.76 3.55 -1.53
CA ARG A 36 -13.99 4.34 -1.61
C ARG A 36 -13.68 5.84 -1.56
N ARG A 37 -14.65 6.68 -1.93
CA ARG A 37 -14.54 8.14 -1.78
C ARG A 37 -14.23 8.52 -0.32
N ASN A 38 -13.17 9.28 -0.11
CA ASN A 38 -12.73 9.78 1.21
C ASN A 38 -12.54 8.70 2.28
N GLY A 39 -12.32 7.45 1.89
CA GLY A 39 -12.14 6.38 2.86
C GLY A 39 -11.73 5.07 2.22
N ILE A 40 -10.94 4.28 2.93
CA ILE A 40 -10.68 2.91 2.54
C ILE A 40 -11.84 2.09 3.07
N GLY A 41 -12.66 1.56 2.16
CA GLY A 41 -13.62 0.52 2.52
C GLY A 41 -12.83 -0.77 2.68
N GLN A 42 -12.20 -0.96 3.85
CA GLN A 42 -11.52 -2.21 4.19
C GLN A 42 -12.58 -3.31 4.36
N GLN A 43 -13.12 -3.82 3.26
CA GLN A 43 -13.56 -5.20 3.26
C GLN A 43 -12.26 -5.96 3.04
N PHE A 44 -11.70 -6.46 4.14
CA PHE A 44 -10.50 -7.30 4.13
C PHE A 44 -10.79 -8.53 3.28
N LEU A 45 -10.51 -8.42 1.99
CA LEU A 45 -10.45 -9.55 1.10
C LEU A 45 -8.99 -9.98 1.17
N SER A 46 -8.74 -11.06 1.91
CA SER A 46 -7.40 -11.58 2.21
C SER A 46 -6.79 -12.27 0.98
N THR A 47 -7.04 -11.74 -0.21
CA THR A 47 -6.60 -12.24 -1.51
C THR A 47 -5.23 -11.65 -1.82
N ASP A 48 -4.30 -12.54 -2.16
CA ASP A 48 -2.93 -12.14 -2.45
C ASP A 48 -2.87 -11.47 -3.83
N THR A 49 -2.36 -10.23 -3.89
CA THR A 49 -2.16 -9.56 -5.18
C THR A 49 -0.86 -10.05 -5.84
N PRO A 50 -0.88 -10.45 -7.13
CA PRO A 50 0.33 -10.84 -7.84
C PRO A 50 1.39 -9.74 -7.84
N TYR A 51 2.66 -10.10 -7.62
CA TYR A 51 3.78 -9.15 -7.66
C TYR A 51 3.95 -8.44 -9.02
N THR A 52 3.48 -9.08 -10.10
CA THR A 52 3.50 -8.55 -11.47
C THR A 52 2.31 -7.64 -11.78
N GLN A 53 1.38 -7.43 -10.84
CA GLN A 53 0.22 -6.57 -11.03
C GLN A 53 0.69 -5.14 -11.29
N ASN A 54 0.18 -4.54 -12.37
CA ASN A 54 0.46 -3.15 -12.72
C ASN A 54 -0.49 -2.20 -12.01
N GLY A 55 0.04 -1.05 -11.63
CA GLY A 55 -0.71 -0.05 -10.89
C GLY A 55 0.09 1.23 -10.70
N HIS A 56 -0.41 2.08 -9.80
CA HIS A 56 0.25 3.30 -9.37
C HIS A 56 -0.06 3.60 -7.91
N GLU A 57 0.82 4.36 -7.27
CA GLU A 57 0.58 4.85 -5.92
C GLU A 57 -0.61 5.81 -5.89
N VAL A 58 -1.45 5.67 -4.87
CA VAL A 58 -2.49 6.65 -4.55
C VAL A 58 -2.39 7.05 -3.08
N LYS A 59 -2.56 8.35 -2.80
CA LYS A 59 -2.69 8.83 -1.42
C LYS A 59 -4.14 8.81 -1.00
N THR A 60 -4.39 8.68 0.31
CA THR A 60 -5.75 8.63 0.87
C THR A 60 -6.60 9.88 0.57
N GLY A 61 -5.97 11.00 0.20
CA GLY A 61 -6.67 12.23 -0.21
C GLY A 61 -6.78 12.44 -1.73
N GLU A 62 -6.16 11.59 -2.54
CA GLU A 62 -6.06 11.73 -4.00
C GLU A 62 -6.87 10.64 -4.74
N PHE A 63 -7.82 9.98 -4.07
CA PHE A 63 -8.60 8.91 -4.70
C PHE A 63 -9.38 9.45 -5.89
N PRO A 64 -9.16 8.92 -7.12
CA PRO A 64 -10.00 9.27 -8.25
C PRO A 64 -11.46 8.88 -7.96
N ASP A 65 -12.42 9.52 -8.63
CA ASP A 65 -13.82 9.12 -8.56
C ASP A 65 -13.97 7.73 -9.19
N ILE A 66 -13.89 6.69 -8.35
CA ILE A 66 -14.13 5.31 -8.79
C ILE A 66 -15.61 5.01 -8.58
N PRO A 67 -16.37 4.71 -9.66
CA PRO A 67 -17.79 4.42 -9.55
C PRO A 67 -18.03 3.30 -8.54
N SER A 68 -19.02 3.52 -7.66
CA SER A 68 -19.32 2.69 -6.50
C SER A 68 -19.80 1.26 -6.81
N MET A 69 -19.93 0.88 -8.08
CA MET A 69 -20.35 -0.45 -8.50
C MET A 69 -19.78 -0.83 -9.88
N PRO A 70 -19.42 -2.11 -10.10
CA PRO A 70 -19.37 -3.18 -9.10
C PRO A 70 -18.16 -3.02 -8.17
N PHE A 71 -18.32 -3.43 -6.90
CA PHE A 71 -17.27 -3.47 -5.87
C PHE A 71 -16.20 -4.50 -6.24
N LYS A 72 -15.31 -4.16 -7.18
CA LYS A 72 -14.17 -4.99 -7.55
C LYS A 72 -12.97 -4.56 -6.72
N GLU A 73 -12.23 -5.53 -6.17
CA GLU A 73 -10.88 -5.30 -5.68
C GLU A 73 -10.10 -4.55 -6.76
N ASN A 74 -9.61 -3.37 -6.40
CA ASN A 74 -8.97 -2.46 -7.34
C ASN A 74 -7.67 -1.89 -6.79
N ALA A 75 -7.24 -2.28 -5.60
CA ALA A 75 -6.01 -1.83 -5.01
C ALA A 75 -5.39 -2.87 -4.08
N THR A 76 -4.12 -2.66 -3.74
CA THR A 76 -3.40 -3.38 -2.71
C THR A 76 -3.00 -2.41 -1.59
N GLU A 77 -3.31 -2.74 -0.34
CA GLU A 77 -2.71 -2.12 0.85
C GLU A 77 -1.38 -2.84 1.12
N VAL A 78 -0.28 -2.09 1.12
CA VAL A 78 1.05 -2.59 1.47
C VAL A 78 1.39 -2.07 2.86
N ILE A 79 1.63 -2.97 3.79
CA ILE A 79 1.95 -2.66 5.19
C ILE A 79 3.42 -2.96 5.44
N PHE A 80 4.13 -1.97 5.95
CA PHE A 80 5.50 -2.10 6.46
C PHE A 80 5.50 -2.04 7.98
N GLU A 81 6.12 -3.03 8.60
CA GLU A 81 6.53 -2.94 10.00
C GLU A 81 7.80 -2.09 10.07
N VAL A 82 7.77 -1.02 10.86
CA VAL A 82 8.91 -0.13 11.05
C VAL A 82 9.20 0.09 12.52
N ILE A 83 10.48 0.27 12.85
CA ILE A 83 10.92 0.68 14.19
C ILE A 83 11.64 2.02 14.07
N GLU A 84 11.10 3.06 14.69
CA GLU A 84 11.76 4.37 14.75
C GLU A 84 13.05 4.30 15.59
N LYS A 85 14.10 5.05 15.21
CA LYS A 85 15.39 5.05 15.93
C LYS A 85 15.28 5.33 17.43
N ARG A 86 14.30 6.16 17.82
CA ARG A 86 14.08 6.60 19.21
C ARG A 86 13.04 5.75 19.96
N LYS A 87 12.36 4.82 19.28
CA LYS A 87 11.31 3.98 19.87
C LYS A 87 11.76 2.52 19.93
N ARG A 88 11.20 1.79 20.89
CA ARG A 88 11.44 0.36 21.03
C ARG A 88 10.40 -0.47 20.29
N ASN A 89 9.15 -0.04 20.32
CA ASN A 89 8.03 -0.79 19.77
C ASN A 89 7.92 -0.58 18.24
N PRO A 90 7.58 -1.64 17.49
CA PRO A 90 7.24 -1.52 16.09
C PRO A 90 5.95 -0.71 15.89
N SER A 91 5.79 -0.19 14.69
CA SER A 91 4.60 0.51 14.21
C SER A 91 4.39 0.23 12.74
N ASP A 92 3.15 0.36 12.27
CA ASP A 92 2.81 0.09 10.88
C ASP A 92 2.79 1.37 10.05
N VAL A 93 3.37 1.29 8.85
CA VAL A 93 3.23 2.31 7.82
C VAL A 93 2.56 1.68 6.61
N LYS A 94 1.50 2.34 6.14
CA LYS A 94 0.63 1.82 5.08
C LYS A 94 0.79 2.65 3.81
N PHE A 95 0.82 1.97 2.67
CA PHE A 95 0.76 2.59 1.35
C PHE A 95 -0.31 1.89 0.50
N TYR A 96 -0.84 2.63 -0.48
CA TYR A 96 -1.93 2.13 -1.33
C TYR A 96 -1.48 2.11 -2.79
N PHE A 97 -1.73 0.97 -3.44
CA PHE A 97 -1.37 0.70 -4.82
C PHE A 97 -2.63 0.43 -5.63
N LEU A 98 -3.08 1.37 -6.46
CA LEU A 98 -4.27 1.24 -7.31
C LEU A 98 -3.94 0.45 -8.57
N TRP A 99 -4.67 -0.63 -8.83
CA TRP A 99 -4.49 -1.48 -10.00
C TRP A 99 -4.97 -0.77 -11.26
N ILE A 100 -4.26 -1.05 -12.35
CA ILE A 100 -4.73 -0.69 -13.68
C ILE A 100 -5.45 -1.91 -14.25
N LEU A 101 -6.70 -1.71 -14.66
CA LEU A 101 -7.56 -2.71 -15.29
C LEU A 101 -7.23 -2.87 -16.78
#